data_AF-A0A349W9H6-F1
#
_entry.id   AF-A0A349W9H6-F1
#
_cell.length_a   1.000
_cell.length_b   1.000
_cell.length_c   1.000
_cell.angle_alpha   90.00
_cell.angle_beta   90.00
_cell.angle_gamma   90.00
#
_symmetry.space_group_name_H-M   'P 1'
#
loop_
_entity.id
_entity.type
_entity.pdbx_description
1 polymer ?
#
loop_
_entity_poly.entity_id
_entity_poly.type
_entity_poly.pdbx_seq_one_letter_code
_entity_poly.pdbx_strand_id
1 'polypeptide(L)'
;MNSAFNRRTVLLAAALGASTTLLQACGGSDDEHQPNIVELAQSNPDLSILAEAVVAAGLAPTLSSGTITVFAPTNAAFAALLSELGVTKEALLANRPLLTAVLTYHVLGSKVARADVPLGKAITPVSGGFFKIESANGLKITDGRNRVSTITATDIQASNGVVHLVDRVLLPADKDIVATASALPDFSILVEAVVAAGLVNTLQGAGPFTVLAPTNAAFAALLTELGVSKAALLADTALLTKVLTYHVVPARVLKAELPVNTAIATVQGQSFTVNASLVITDQTLRTSGLAATDVFTSNGVIHVVDRVLLPR
;
A
#
# COMPACT_ATOMS: atom_id res chain seq x y z
N MET A 1 -1.38 -30.19 59.64
CA MET A 1 -1.18 -31.02 58.44
C MET A 1 -0.20 -30.31 57.51
N ASN A 2 0.91 -31.00 57.25
CA ASN A 2 1.96 -30.83 56.24
C ASN A 2 2.69 -29.49 56.10
N SER A 3 3.83 -29.46 56.81
CA SER A 3 5.02 -28.65 56.58
C SER A 3 5.74 -29.07 55.28
N ALA A 4 6.25 -28.11 54.50
CA ALA A 4 6.95 -28.33 53.24
C ALA A 4 8.47 -28.05 53.37
N PHE A 5 9.25 -29.08 53.00
CA PHE A 5 10.58 -29.12 52.36
C PHE A 5 11.42 -27.83 52.31
N ASN A 6 12.58 -27.69 52.97
CA ASN A 6 13.86 -28.42 52.99
C ASN A 6 14.87 -28.05 51.86
N ARG A 7 15.88 -27.27 52.31
CA ARG A 7 17.33 -27.22 52.00
C ARG A 7 17.86 -27.18 50.56
N ARG A 8 18.49 -26.03 50.26
CA ARG A 8 19.57 -25.80 49.30
C ARG A 8 20.82 -26.60 49.69
N THR A 9 21.51 -27.20 48.73
CA THR A 9 22.90 -27.66 48.89
C THR A 9 23.64 -27.47 47.56
N VAL A 10 24.75 -26.73 47.63
CA VAL A 10 25.74 -26.50 46.58
C VAL A 10 26.77 -27.61 46.65
N LEU A 11 27.24 -28.15 45.51
CA LEU A 11 28.53 -28.83 45.44
C LEU A 11 29.12 -28.81 44.02
N LEU A 12 30.45 -28.68 44.02
CA LEU A 12 31.35 -28.29 42.95
C LEU A 12 32.18 -29.51 42.52
N ALA A 13 32.52 -29.55 41.23
CA ALA A 13 33.70 -30.17 40.58
C ALA A 13 33.87 -31.71 40.54
N ALA A 14 34.05 -32.23 39.31
CA ALA A 14 35.15 -33.15 38.96
C ALA A 14 35.35 -33.17 37.43
N ALA A 15 36.56 -32.84 37.00
CA ALA A 15 37.06 -33.03 35.64
C ALA A 15 37.89 -34.32 35.59
N LEU A 16 37.67 -35.18 34.59
CA LEU A 16 38.64 -36.18 34.14
C LEU A 16 38.43 -36.43 32.64
N GLY A 17 39.52 -36.30 31.90
CA GLY A 17 39.56 -36.46 30.46
C GLY A 17 39.61 -37.92 30.01
N ALA A 18 39.20 -38.12 28.76
CA ALA A 18 39.64 -39.23 27.92
C ALA A 18 39.85 -38.67 26.50
N SER A 19 41.12 -38.57 26.11
CA SER A 19 41.54 -38.38 24.72
C SER A 19 41.32 -39.67 23.95
N THR A 20 40.56 -39.64 22.86
CA THR A 20 40.75 -40.55 21.73
C THR A 20 40.27 -39.92 20.42
N THR A 21 41.23 -39.80 19.50
CA THR A 21 41.14 -39.84 18.04
C THR A 21 40.33 -38.76 17.31
N LEU A 22 41.09 -37.80 16.77
CA LEU A 22 40.78 -37.05 15.55
C LEU A 22 40.45 -38.03 14.40
N LEU A 23 39.22 -37.97 13.89
CA LEU A 23 38.95 -38.26 12.49
C LEU A 23 38.68 -36.92 11.78
N GLN A 24 39.73 -36.50 11.09
CA GLN A 24 39.71 -35.39 10.15
C GLN A 24 38.91 -35.81 8.91
N ALA A 25 37.97 -34.95 8.52
CA ALA A 25 37.59 -34.63 7.15
C ALA A 25 37.53 -35.77 6.11
N CYS A 26 36.32 -36.25 5.85
CA CYS A 26 35.81 -36.35 4.49
C CYS A 26 34.65 -35.33 4.46
N GLY A 27 34.69 -34.24 3.70
CA GLY A 27 34.79 -34.27 2.25
C GLY A 27 33.39 -34.46 1.67
N GLY A 28 32.47 -33.54 2.00
CA GLY A 28 31.13 -33.45 1.46
C GLY A 28 30.79 -31.98 1.34
N SER A 29 31.28 -31.34 0.28
CA SER A 29 30.72 -30.08 -0.20
C SER A 29 29.34 -30.40 -0.78
N ASP A 30 28.38 -30.63 0.10
CA ASP A 30 26.98 -30.51 -0.29
C ASP A 30 26.77 -29.03 -0.51
N ASP A 31 26.99 -28.59 -1.75
CA ASP A 31 26.44 -27.34 -2.25
C ASP A 31 24.92 -27.45 -2.06
N GLU A 32 24.41 -27.06 -0.89
CA GLU A 32 22.97 -26.96 -0.65
C GLU A 32 22.45 -25.97 -1.69
N HIS A 33 21.88 -26.50 -2.77
CA HIS A 33 21.27 -25.73 -3.84
C HIS A 33 20.18 -24.86 -3.21
N GLN A 34 20.48 -23.59 -3.00
CA GLN A 34 19.51 -22.66 -2.47
C GLN A 34 18.47 -22.39 -3.57
N PRO A 35 17.20 -22.77 -3.36
CA PRO A 35 16.18 -22.64 -4.39
C PRO A 35 15.97 -21.17 -4.77
N ASN A 36 15.74 -20.92 -6.06
CA ASN A 36 15.24 -19.61 -6.49
C ASN A 36 13.77 -19.42 -6.06
N ILE A 37 13.22 -18.22 -6.19
CA ILE A 37 11.86 -17.91 -5.70
C ILE A 37 10.79 -18.83 -6.32
N VAL A 38 10.93 -19.21 -7.59
CA VAL A 38 9.96 -20.09 -8.25
C VAL A 38 10.07 -21.52 -7.69
N GLU A 39 11.29 -22.04 -7.54
CA GLU A 39 11.54 -23.36 -6.92
C GLU A 39 11.08 -23.39 -5.45
N LEU A 40 11.25 -22.29 -4.73
CA LEU A 40 10.78 -22.13 -3.36
C LEU A 40 9.25 -22.17 -3.30
N ALA A 41 8.57 -21.46 -4.21
CA ALA A 41 7.11 -21.50 -4.28
C ALA A 41 6.59 -22.89 -4.67
N GLN A 42 7.29 -23.61 -5.55
CA GLN A 42 6.93 -24.97 -5.97
C GLN A 42 7.12 -26.02 -4.86
N SER A 43 8.11 -25.83 -3.99
CA SER A 43 8.37 -26.73 -2.85
C SER A 43 7.51 -26.43 -1.62
N ASN A 44 6.86 -25.26 -1.57
CA ASN A 44 6.00 -24.87 -0.46
C ASN A 44 4.52 -25.23 -0.72
N PRO A 45 3.91 -26.12 0.07
CA PRO A 45 2.52 -26.53 -0.14
C PRO A 45 1.51 -25.39 0.00
N ASP A 46 1.82 -24.34 0.77
CA ASP A 46 0.95 -23.17 0.95
C ASP A 46 1.02 -22.17 -0.21
N LEU A 47 1.96 -22.35 -1.16
CA LEU A 47 2.17 -21.49 -2.32
C LEU A 47 1.88 -22.20 -3.66
N SER A 48 1.29 -23.40 -3.63
CA SER A 48 1.04 -24.19 -4.84
C SER A 48 0.18 -23.45 -5.88
N ILE A 49 -0.85 -22.71 -5.48
CA ILE A 49 -1.67 -21.91 -6.42
C ILE A 49 -0.85 -20.77 -7.03
N LEU A 50 0.04 -20.13 -6.26
CA LEU A 50 0.95 -19.10 -6.76
C LEU A 50 1.89 -19.68 -7.82
N ALA A 51 2.50 -20.84 -7.54
CA ALA A 51 3.40 -21.51 -8.47
C ALA A 51 2.69 -21.87 -9.78
N GLU A 52 1.48 -22.42 -9.71
CA GLU A 52 0.65 -22.70 -10.88
C GLU A 52 0.33 -21.43 -11.68
N ALA A 53 -0.04 -20.33 -11.00
CA ALA A 53 -0.34 -19.06 -11.64
C ALA A 53 0.88 -18.45 -12.35
N VAL A 54 2.08 -18.54 -11.74
CA VAL A 54 3.34 -18.08 -12.35
C VAL A 54 3.66 -18.86 -13.62
N VAL A 55 3.46 -20.19 -13.60
CA VAL A 55 3.65 -21.04 -14.78
C VAL A 55 2.61 -20.71 -15.86
N ALA A 56 1.33 -20.60 -15.51
CA ALA A 56 0.26 -20.24 -16.45
C ALA A 56 0.46 -18.86 -17.09
N ALA A 57 1.01 -17.89 -16.33
CA ALA A 57 1.34 -16.57 -16.85
C ALA A 57 2.59 -16.56 -17.75
N GLY A 58 3.40 -17.63 -17.71
CA GLY A 58 4.71 -17.70 -18.37
C GLY A 58 5.77 -16.80 -17.74
N LEU A 59 5.64 -16.51 -16.44
CA LEU A 59 6.53 -15.62 -15.69
C LEU A 59 7.69 -16.35 -15.00
N ALA A 60 7.73 -17.69 -15.04
CA ALA A 60 8.76 -18.47 -14.36
C ALA A 60 10.19 -18.05 -14.75
N PRO A 61 10.57 -17.89 -16.04
CA PRO A 61 11.93 -17.46 -16.39
C PRO A 61 12.28 -16.07 -15.82
N THR A 62 11.31 -15.15 -15.81
CA THR A 62 11.48 -13.80 -15.29
C THR A 62 11.68 -13.78 -13.78
N LEU A 63 10.95 -14.63 -13.04
CA LEU A 63 10.98 -14.67 -11.57
C LEU A 63 12.07 -15.59 -10.99
N SER A 64 12.71 -16.42 -11.82
CA SER A 64 13.85 -17.26 -11.43
C SER A 64 15.20 -16.54 -11.50
N SER A 65 15.25 -15.28 -11.93
CA SER A 65 16.48 -14.50 -12.10
C SER A 65 16.37 -13.10 -11.49
N GLY A 66 17.46 -12.33 -11.53
CA GLY A 66 17.54 -10.96 -11.00
C GLY A 66 17.63 -10.88 -9.47
N THR A 67 17.46 -9.68 -8.94
CA THR A 67 17.42 -9.41 -7.50
C THR A 67 16.07 -8.82 -7.16
N ILE A 68 15.15 -9.64 -6.65
CA ILE A 68 13.75 -9.26 -6.48
C ILE A 68 13.22 -9.52 -5.07
N THR A 69 12.09 -8.91 -4.75
CA THR A 69 11.28 -9.26 -3.60
C THR A 69 9.88 -9.61 -4.05
N VAL A 70 9.34 -10.72 -3.55
CA VAL A 70 7.98 -11.18 -3.88
C VAL A 70 7.12 -11.21 -2.63
N PHE A 71 6.00 -10.51 -2.68
CA PHE A 71 4.91 -10.67 -1.72
C PHE A 71 4.06 -11.85 -2.17
N ALA A 72 4.30 -13.04 -1.61
CA ALA A 72 3.68 -14.28 -2.05
C ALA A 72 2.33 -14.52 -1.36
N PRO A 73 1.19 -14.41 -2.07
CA PRO A 73 -0.10 -14.77 -1.51
C PRO A 73 -0.20 -16.27 -1.27
N THR A 74 -0.71 -16.65 -0.10
CA THR A 74 -0.96 -18.05 0.25
C THR A 74 -2.13 -18.65 -0.53
N ASN A 75 -2.27 -19.97 -0.51
CA ASN A 75 -3.44 -20.65 -1.10
C ASN A 75 -4.76 -20.15 -0.50
N ALA A 76 -4.78 -19.86 0.81
CA ALA A 76 -5.93 -19.27 1.48
C ALA A 76 -6.25 -17.86 0.93
N ALA A 77 -5.23 -17.05 0.64
CA ALA A 77 -5.38 -15.75 0.01
C ALA A 77 -6.03 -15.83 -1.38
N PHE A 78 -5.61 -16.79 -2.21
CA PHE A 78 -6.23 -17.04 -3.50
C PHE A 78 -7.68 -17.54 -3.37
N ALA A 79 -7.95 -18.47 -2.45
CA ALA A 79 -9.31 -18.96 -2.21
C ALA A 79 -10.25 -17.82 -1.81
N ALA A 80 -9.79 -16.92 -0.93
CA ALA A 80 -10.54 -15.72 -0.54
C ALA A 80 -10.81 -14.80 -1.75
N LEU A 81 -9.81 -14.56 -2.60
CA LEU A 81 -9.99 -13.75 -3.82
C LEU A 81 -11.01 -14.38 -4.78
N LEU A 82 -10.91 -15.69 -5.03
CA LEU A 82 -11.82 -16.40 -5.93
C LEU A 82 -13.28 -16.30 -5.44
N SER A 83 -13.48 -16.44 -4.12
CA SER A 83 -14.80 -16.26 -3.50
C SER A 83 -15.29 -14.80 -3.58
N GLU A 84 -14.40 -13.82 -3.41
CA GLU A 84 -14.73 -12.39 -3.52
C GLU A 84 -15.15 -12.01 -4.95
N LEU A 85 -14.51 -12.60 -5.96
CA LEU A 85 -14.79 -12.34 -7.37
C LEU A 85 -15.90 -13.23 -7.95
N GLY A 86 -16.29 -14.31 -7.27
CA GLY A 86 -17.25 -15.29 -7.79
C GLY A 86 -16.74 -16.04 -9.03
N VAL A 87 -15.42 -16.24 -9.15
CA VAL A 87 -14.79 -16.92 -10.29
C VAL A 87 -14.11 -18.21 -9.84
N THR A 88 -13.99 -19.18 -10.75
CA THR A 88 -13.27 -20.43 -10.47
C THR A 88 -11.76 -20.26 -10.66
N LYS A 89 -10.97 -21.17 -10.07
CA LYS A 89 -9.52 -21.21 -10.25
C LYS A 89 -9.15 -21.34 -11.74
N GLU A 90 -9.86 -22.17 -12.48
CA GLU A 90 -9.63 -22.42 -13.90
C GLU A 90 -9.88 -21.17 -14.73
N ALA A 91 -10.96 -20.43 -14.42
CA ALA A 91 -11.27 -19.17 -15.08
C ALA A 91 -10.20 -18.10 -14.82
N LEU A 92 -9.71 -18.02 -13.58
CA LEU A 92 -8.60 -17.13 -13.24
C LEU A 92 -7.32 -17.51 -13.99
N LEU A 93 -6.96 -18.80 -13.99
CA LEU A 93 -5.74 -19.29 -14.62
C LEU A 93 -5.76 -19.17 -16.16
N ALA A 94 -6.94 -19.21 -16.76
CA ALA A 94 -7.11 -19.00 -18.20
C ALA A 94 -6.87 -17.52 -18.61
N ASN A 95 -7.00 -16.57 -17.69
CA ASN A 95 -6.84 -15.15 -17.98
C ASN A 95 -5.38 -14.69 -17.80
N ARG A 96 -4.55 -15.00 -18.80
CA ARG A 96 -3.12 -14.64 -18.78
C ARG A 96 -2.84 -13.15 -18.60
N PRO A 97 -3.51 -12.20 -19.30
CA PRO A 97 -3.27 -10.77 -19.08
C PRO A 97 -3.52 -10.33 -17.63
N LEU A 98 -4.61 -10.82 -17.03
CA LEU A 98 -4.94 -10.53 -15.64
C LEU A 98 -3.89 -11.13 -14.69
N LEU A 99 -3.51 -12.39 -14.90
CA LEU A 99 -2.47 -13.04 -14.09
C LEU A 99 -1.15 -12.27 -14.17
N THR A 100 -0.72 -11.89 -15.37
CA THR A 100 0.52 -11.13 -15.54
C THR A 100 0.47 -9.82 -14.77
N ALA A 101 -0.62 -9.04 -14.91
CA ALA A 101 -0.79 -7.78 -14.21
C ALA A 101 -0.80 -7.94 -12.67
N VAL A 102 -1.52 -8.94 -12.15
CA VAL A 102 -1.61 -9.18 -10.71
C VAL A 102 -0.30 -9.72 -10.15
N LEU A 103 0.33 -10.72 -10.80
CA LEU A 103 1.56 -11.33 -10.31
C LEU A 103 2.72 -10.33 -10.31
N THR A 104 2.84 -9.51 -11.35
CA THR A 104 3.87 -8.46 -11.41
C THR A 104 3.62 -7.34 -10.40
N TYR A 105 2.38 -7.13 -9.95
CA TYR A 105 2.06 -6.20 -8.86
C TYR A 105 2.57 -6.66 -7.49
N HIS A 106 2.87 -7.95 -7.32
CA HIS A 106 3.44 -8.50 -6.09
C HIS A 106 4.98 -8.49 -6.07
N VAL A 107 5.63 -8.01 -7.14
CA VAL A 107 7.07 -8.13 -7.33
C VAL A 107 7.71 -6.74 -7.26
N LEU A 108 8.79 -6.63 -6.50
CA LEU A 108 9.69 -5.49 -6.51
C LEU A 108 10.97 -5.86 -7.27
N GLY A 109 11.47 -4.92 -8.07
CA GLY A 109 12.74 -5.06 -8.81
C GLY A 109 13.99 -4.88 -7.95
N SER A 110 13.88 -5.06 -6.64
CA SER A 110 14.96 -4.92 -5.66
C SER A 110 14.73 -5.88 -4.49
N LYS A 111 15.82 -6.20 -3.77
CA LYS A 111 15.77 -6.99 -2.53
C LYS A 111 15.43 -6.06 -1.36
N VAL A 112 14.26 -6.26 -0.76
CA VAL A 112 13.78 -5.53 0.42
C VAL A 112 13.50 -6.54 1.53
N ALA A 113 14.39 -6.58 2.53
CA ALA A 113 14.15 -7.34 3.75
C ALA A 113 13.16 -6.58 4.65
N ARG A 114 12.60 -7.24 5.65
CA ARG A 114 11.65 -6.65 6.62
C ARG A 114 12.18 -5.37 7.25
N ALA A 115 13.47 -5.34 7.59
CA ALA A 115 14.12 -4.19 8.22
C ALA A 115 14.20 -2.97 7.29
N ASP A 116 14.23 -3.19 5.98
CA ASP A 116 14.39 -2.16 4.96
C ASP A 116 13.06 -1.71 4.34
N VAL A 117 11.93 -2.25 4.82
CA VAL A 117 10.60 -1.88 4.32
C VAL A 117 10.36 -0.39 4.57
N PRO A 118 10.07 0.41 3.52
CA PRO A 118 9.82 1.84 3.67
C PRO A 118 8.41 2.08 4.23
N LEU A 119 8.28 2.03 5.56
CA LEU A 119 7.00 2.14 6.25
C LEU A 119 6.27 3.46 5.95
N GLY A 120 4.98 3.35 5.62
CA GLY A 120 4.08 4.47 5.32
C GLY A 120 4.31 5.15 3.97
N LYS A 121 5.39 4.81 3.25
CA LYS A 121 5.73 5.41 1.95
C LYS A 121 5.16 4.61 0.80
N ALA A 122 5.08 5.25 -0.37
CA ALA A 122 4.65 4.58 -1.59
C ALA A 122 5.73 3.58 -2.05
N ILE A 123 5.31 2.33 -2.27
CA ILE A 123 6.12 1.28 -2.85
C ILE A 123 5.61 1.02 -4.26
N THR A 124 6.51 1.08 -5.24
CA THR A 124 6.19 0.89 -6.66
C THR A 124 6.59 -0.53 -7.09
N PRO A 125 5.63 -1.42 -7.39
CA PRO A 125 5.93 -2.73 -7.97
C PRO A 125 6.38 -2.62 -9.43
N VAL A 126 6.95 -3.71 -9.96
CA VAL A 126 7.48 -3.75 -11.33
C VAL A 126 6.42 -3.51 -12.41
N SER A 127 5.15 -3.80 -12.11
CA SER A 127 4.01 -3.54 -12.99
C SER A 127 3.64 -2.05 -13.12
N GLY A 128 4.20 -1.19 -12.25
CA GLY A 128 3.68 0.16 -12.01
C GLY A 128 2.50 0.16 -11.02
N GLY A 129 1.91 1.34 -10.82
CA GLY A 129 1.01 1.59 -9.69
C GLY A 129 1.78 1.73 -8.37
N PHE A 130 1.08 1.64 -7.24
CA PHE A 130 1.73 1.70 -5.93
C PHE A 130 0.84 1.09 -4.83
N PHE A 131 1.49 0.60 -3.79
CA PHE A 131 0.87 0.23 -2.51
C PHE A 131 1.69 0.83 -1.37
N LYS A 132 1.23 0.69 -0.12
CA LYS A 132 2.04 1.03 1.05
C LYS A 132 2.08 -0.12 2.04
N ILE A 133 3.13 -0.14 2.87
CA ILE A 133 3.24 -1.04 4.01
C ILE A 133 3.32 -0.21 5.29
N GLU A 134 2.53 -0.55 6.29
CA GLU A 134 2.52 0.10 7.59
C GLU A 134 2.74 -0.91 8.72
N SER A 135 3.27 -0.44 9.85
CA SER A 135 3.38 -1.24 11.07
C SER A 135 2.14 -1.04 11.91
N ALA A 136 1.27 -2.06 11.95
CA ALA A 136 0.03 -2.06 12.71
C ALA A 136 -0.30 -3.50 13.17
N ASN A 137 0.18 -3.86 14.37
CA ASN A 137 0.11 -5.24 14.90
C ASN A 137 0.70 -6.25 13.90
N GLY A 138 1.95 -6.01 13.48
CA GLY A 138 2.59 -6.67 12.35
C GLY A 138 2.73 -5.74 11.14
N LEU A 139 3.27 -6.25 10.03
CA LEU A 139 3.31 -5.49 8.79
C LEU A 139 1.99 -5.68 8.03
N LYS A 140 1.38 -4.56 7.65
CA LYS A 140 0.12 -4.52 6.91
C LYS A 140 0.34 -3.83 5.58
N ILE A 141 -0.15 -4.43 4.49
CA ILE A 141 -0.10 -3.83 3.16
C ILE A 141 -1.48 -3.23 2.86
N THR A 142 -1.51 -1.98 2.41
CA THR A 142 -2.71 -1.42 1.77
C THR A 142 -2.48 -1.47 0.26
N ASP A 143 -3.25 -2.28 -0.46
CA ASP A 143 -3.12 -2.44 -1.91
C ASP A 143 -3.79 -1.29 -2.68
N GLY A 144 -3.65 -1.28 -4.01
CA GLY A 144 -4.16 -0.19 -4.85
C GLY A 144 -5.69 -0.07 -4.85
N ARG A 145 -6.41 -1.10 -4.40
CA ARG A 145 -7.87 -1.08 -4.20
C ARG A 145 -8.26 -0.71 -2.77
N ASN A 146 -7.33 -0.14 -1.99
CA ASN A 146 -7.52 0.25 -0.60
C ASN A 146 -7.88 -0.92 0.33
N ARG A 147 -7.51 -2.16 -0.02
CA ARG A 147 -7.72 -3.33 0.83
C ARG A 147 -6.49 -3.56 1.68
N VAL A 148 -6.71 -3.91 2.94
CA VAL A 148 -5.64 -4.19 3.89
C VAL A 148 -5.39 -5.69 3.96
N SER A 149 -4.12 -6.07 3.83
CA SER A 149 -3.61 -7.43 4.01
C SER A 149 -2.50 -7.48 5.05
N THR A 150 -2.23 -8.65 5.60
CA THR A 150 -1.17 -8.91 6.58
C THR A 150 -0.03 -9.67 5.94
N ILE A 151 1.20 -9.25 6.23
CA ILE A 151 2.38 -10.05 5.96
C ILE A 151 2.51 -11.09 7.08
N THR A 152 2.30 -12.36 6.75
CA THR A 152 2.24 -13.47 7.70
C THR A 152 3.59 -14.10 8.01
N ALA A 153 4.52 -14.06 7.05
CA ALA A 153 5.91 -14.45 7.23
C ALA A 153 6.82 -13.50 6.44
N THR A 154 8.00 -13.21 6.99
CA THR A 154 8.95 -12.26 6.40
C THR A 154 10.32 -12.90 6.21
N ASP A 155 11.11 -12.36 5.29
CA ASP A 155 12.54 -12.67 5.12
C ASP A 155 12.87 -14.11 4.73
N ILE A 156 11.96 -14.79 4.01
CA ILE A 156 12.25 -16.11 3.46
C ILE A 156 13.28 -15.95 2.34
N GLN A 157 14.47 -16.50 2.54
CA GLN A 157 15.60 -16.33 1.62
C GLN A 157 15.49 -17.28 0.43
N ALA A 158 15.65 -16.73 -0.78
CA ALA A 158 15.85 -17.46 -2.02
C ALA A 158 17.16 -17.01 -2.67
N SER A 159 17.71 -17.82 -3.58
CA SER A 159 18.98 -17.48 -4.24
C SER A 159 18.95 -16.19 -5.05
N ASN A 160 17.77 -15.76 -5.54
CA ASN A 160 17.58 -14.55 -6.34
C ASN A 160 16.75 -13.45 -5.63
N GLY A 161 16.53 -13.54 -4.31
CA GLY A 161 15.72 -12.55 -3.62
C GLY A 161 15.19 -12.90 -2.24
N VAL A 162 14.08 -12.23 -1.86
CA VAL A 162 13.35 -12.47 -0.61
C VAL A 162 11.87 -12.65 -0.90
N VAL A 163 11.25 -13.58 -0.18
CA VAL A 163 9.80 -13.79 -0.19
C VAL A 163 9.20 -13.36 1.15
N HIS A 164 8.09 -12.62 1.07
CA HIS A 164 7.22 -12.28 2.20
C HIS A 164 5.84 -12.87 1.94
N LEU A 165 5.32 -13.71 2.84
CA LEU A 165 3.99 -14.30 2.66
C LEU A 165 2.91 -13.28 3.02
N VAL A 166 1.84 -13.24 2.24
CA VAL A 166 0.69 -12.36 2.46
C VAL A 166 -0.62 -13.13 2.52
N ASP A 167 -1.54 -12.68 3.37
CA ASP A 167 -2.86 -13.30 3.57
C ASP A 167 -3.92 -12.90 2.51
N ARG A 168 -3.59 -11.98 1.59
CA ARG A 168 -4.44 -11.59 0.47
C ARG A 168 -3.62 -11.35 -0.79
N VAL A 169 -4.23 -11.63 -1.94
CA VAL A 169 -3.71 -11.23 -3.25
C VAL A 169 -3.84 -9.71 -3.38
N LEU A 170 -2.71 -9.02 -3.52
CA LEU A 170 -2.61 -7.59 -3.76
C LEU A 170 -3.15 -7.23 -5.15
N LEU A 171 -4.02 -6.24 -5.23
CA LEU A 171 -4.58 -5.79 -6.51
C LEU A 171 -4.18 -4.33 -6.80
N PRO A 172 -3.86 -4.01 -8.06
CA PRO A 172 -3.66 -2.63 -8.48
C PRO A 172 -4.98 -1.86 -8.44
N ALA A 173 -4.86 -0.54 -8.33
CA ALA A 173 -6.00 0.36 -8.37
C ALA A 173 -6.76 0.22 -9.71
N ASP A 174 -8.08 0.15 -9.63
CA ASP A 174 -9.00 -0.02 -10.75
C ASP A 174 -9.83 1.24 -11.05
N LYS A 175 -9.72 2.27 -10.19
CA LYS A 175 -10.46 3.53 -10.30
C LYS A 175 -9.50 4.71 -10.22
N ASP A 176 -9.72 5.69 -11.10
CA ASP A 176 -9.08 7.00 -10.99
C ASP A 176 -9.68 7.83 -9.84
N ILE A 177 -9.16 9.04 -9.63
CA ILE A 177 -9.66 9.97 -8.60
C ILE A 177 -11.15 10.27 -8.73
N VAL A 178 -11.63 10.53 -9.94
CA VAL A 178 -13.03 10.92 -10.17
C VAL A 178 -13.97 9.74 -9.92
N ALA A 179 -13.61 8.56 -10.42
CA ALA A 179 -14.35 7.32 -10.21
C ALA A 179 -14.35 6.89 -8.74
N THR A 180 -13.23 7.11 -8.03
CA THR A 180 -13.14 6.82 -6.59
C THR A 180 -14.00 7.78 -5.78
N ALA A 181 -13.93 9.08 -6.06
CA ALA A 181 -14.76 10.08 -5.40
C ALA A 181 -16.27 9.85 -5.66
N SER A 182 -16.64 9.51 -6.90
CA SER A 182 -18.03 9.24 -7.29
C SER A 182 -18.61 8.00 -6.63
N ALA A 183 -17.78 7.04 -6.21
CA ALA A 183 -18.23 5.86 -5.48
C ALA A 183 -18.54 6.12 -4.00
N LEU A 184 -18.18 7.29 -3.47
CA LEU A 184 -18.34 7.65 -2.06
C LEU A 184 -19.45 8.71 -1.91
N PRO A 185 -20.55 8.40 -1.19
CA PRO A 185 -21.66 9.34 -1.03
C PRO A 185 -21.28 10.68 -0.42
N ASP A 186 -20.25 10.68 0.43
CA ASP A 186 -19.77 11.88 1.15
C ASP A 186 -19.00 12.88 0.27
N PHE A 187 -18.77 12.56 -1.01
CA PHE A 187 -18.14 13.43 -2.00
C PHE A 187 -19.07 13.88 -3.13
N SER A 188 -20.38 13.67 -3.01
CA SER A 188 -21.34 14.05 -4.05
C SER A 188 -21.27 15.54 -4.42
N ILE A 189 -21.12 16.45 -3.45
CA ILE A 189 -20.98 17.90 -3.74
C ILE A 189 -19.65 18.19 -4.46
N LEU A 190 -18.56 17.52 -4.06
CA LEU A 190 -17.26 17.67 -4.72
C LEU A 190 -17.34 17.23 -6.19
N VAL A 191 -17.96 16.08 -6.46
CA VAL A 191 -18.12 15.56 -7.82
C VAL A 191 -18.97 16.49 -8.68
N GLU A 192 -20.08 17.00 -8.15
CA GLU A 192 -20.90 18.01 -8.86
C GLU A 192 -20.09 19.28 -9.18
N ALA A 193 -19.28 19.76 -8.24
CA ALA A 193 -18.43 20.94 -8.44
C ALA A 193 -17.35 20.70 -9.52
N VAL A 194 -16.71 19.51 -9.51
CA VAL A 194 -15.72 19.12 -10.54
C VAL A 194 -16.35 19.04 -11.93
N VAL A 195 -17.58 18.52 -12.02
CA VAL A 195 -18.35 18.48 -13.27
C VAL A 195 -18.69 19.89 -13.74
N ALA A 196 -19.23 20.75 -12.85
CA ALA A 196 -19.58 22.13 -13.18
C ALA A 196 -18.36 22.97 -13.62
N ALA A 197 -17.19 22.74 -13.00
CA ALA A 197 -15.94 23.39 -13.35
C ALA A 197 -15.26 22.81 -14.62
N GLY A 198 -15.79 21.72 -15.19
CA GLY A 198 -15.18 21.07 -16.36
C GLY A 198 -13.83 20.40 -16.08
N LEU A 199 -13.54 20.05 -14.82
CA LEU A 199 -12.23 19.52 -14.40
C LEU A 199 -12.13 17.99 -14.45
N VAL A 200 -13.21 17.29 -14.84
CA VAL A 200 -13.28 15.82 -14.89
C VAL A 200 -12.10 15.25 -15.69
N ASN A 201 -11.92 15.67 -16.94
CA ASN A 201 -10.86 15.14 -17.81
C ASN A 201 -9.45 15.41 -17.25
N THR A 202 -9.26 16.56 -16.61
CA THR A 202 -7.98 16.92 -15.97
C THR A 202 -7.67 15.99 -14.82
N LEU A 203 -8.65 15.72 -13.95
CA LEU A 203 -8.50 14.83 -12.78
C LEU A 203 -8.51 13.34 -13.16
N GLN A 204 -8.91 12.99 -14.38
CA GLN A 204 -8.74 11.65 -14.96
C GLN A 204 -7.43 11.48 -15.74
N GLY A 205 -6.64 12.56 -15.89
CA GLY A 205 -5.34 12.50 -16.54
C GLY A 205 -4.34 11.57 -15.83
N ALA A 206 -3.19 11.34 -16.46
CA ALA A 206 -2.21 10.34 -16.01
C ALA A 206 -1.63 10.55 -14.60
N GLY A 207 -1.73 11.77 -14.05
CA GLY A 207 -1.16 12.10 -12.74
C GLY A 207 0.38 12.05 -12.73
N PRO A 208 1.01 11.89 -11.55
CA PRO A 208 0.37 11.66 -10.25
C PRO A 208 -0.24 12.92 -9.63
N PHE A 209 -1.40 12.77 -9.01
CA PHE A 209 -2.05 13.83 -8.23
C PHE A 209 -2.22 13.45 -6.75
N THR A 210 -2.23 14.45 -5.89
CA THR A 210 -2.80 14.35 -4.55
C THR A 210 -3.98 15.31 -4.47
N VAL A 211 -5.18 14.79 -4.21
CA VAL A 211 -6.40 15.59 -4.07
C VAL A 211 -6.81 15.64 -2.61
N LEU A 212 -6.91 16.86 -2.09
CA LEU A 212 -7.50 17.15 -0.79
C LEU A 212 -9.01 17.24 -0.98
N ALA A 213 -9.74 16.16 -0.72
CA ALA A 213 -11.18 16.06 -1.01
C ALA A 213 -12.02 16.54 0.19
N PRO A 214 -12.67 17.71 0.13
CA PRO A 214 -13.62 18.13 1.14
C PRO A 214 -14.87 17.25 1.12
N THR A 215 -15.35 16.90 2.32
CA THR A 215 -16.62 16.18 2.51
C THR A 215 -17.83 17.06 2.21
N ASN A 216 -19.01 16.45 2.08
CA ASN A 216 -20.25 17.20 1.95
C ASN A 216 -20.49 18.13 3.16
N ALA A 217 -20.09 17.69 4.36
CA ALA A 217 -20.15 18.52 5.57
C ALA A 217 -19.23 19.74 5.49
N ALA A 218 -18.02 19.58 4.92
CA ALA A 218 -17.09 20.68 4.70
C ALA A 218 -17.68 21.76 3.77
N PHE A 219 -18.31 21.33 2.67
CA PHE A 219 -19.01 22.25 1.75
C PHE A 219 -20.21 22.92 2.40
N ALA A 220 -21.05 22.18 3.14
CA ALA A 220 -22.21 22.74 3.82
C ALA A 220 -21.82 23.82 4.85
N ALA A 221 -20.72 23.59 5.59
CA ALA A 221 -20.16 24.57 6.50
C ALA A 221 -19.69 25.83 5.77
N LEU A 222 -18.97 25.69 4.65
CA LEU A 222 -18.53 26.83 3.84
C LEU A 222 -19.72 27.64 3.28
N LEU A 223 -20.74 26.97 2.74
CA LEU A 223 -21.92 27.65 2.17
C LEU A 223 -22.67 28.46 3.24
N THR A 224 -22.79 27.91 4.44
CA THR A 224 -23.41 28.60 5.59
C THR A 224 -22.60 29.82 6.01
N GLU A 225 -21.28 29.68 6.08
CA GLU A 225 -20.35 30.75 6.44
C GLU A 225 -20.39 31.91 5.44
N LEU A 226 -20.48 31.61 4.14
CA LEU A 226 -20.55 32.61 3.08
C LEU A 226 -21.96 33.18 2.86
N GLY A 227 -23.00 32.54 3.42
CA GLY A 227 -24.41 32.90 3.13
C GLY A 227 -24.80 32.67 1.67
N VAL A 228 -24.15 31.73 0.99
CA VAL A 228 -24.34 31.44 -0.45
C VAL A 228 -25.05 30.10 -0.61
N SER A 229 -25.96 29.99 -1.58
CA SER A 229 -26.61 28.72 -1.89
C SER A 229 -25.70 27.80 -2.71
N LYS A 230 -25.89 26.48 -2.62
CA LYS A 230 -25.17 25.50 -3.46
C LYS A 230 -25.28 25.84 -4.95
N ALA A 231 -26.48 26.24 -5.41
CA ALA A 231 -26.71 26.60 -6.81
C ALA A 231 -25.90 27.83 -7.24
N ALA A 232 -25.80 28.84 -6.37
CA ALA A 232 -24.99 30.03 -6.65
C ALA A 232 -23.49 29.70 -6.69
N LEU A 233 -23.00 28.85 -5.79
CA LEU A 233 -21.61 28.36 -5.83
C LEU A 233 -21.33 27.59 -7.14
N LEU A 234 -22.24 26.70 -7.54
CA LEU A 234 -22.08 25.89 -8.75
C LEU A 234 -22.17 26.71 -10.05
N ALA A 235 -22.84 27.87 -10.02
CA ALA A 235 -22.91 28.77 -11.17
C ALA A 235 -21.61 29.55 -11.42
N ASP A 236 -20.79 29.77 -10.38
CA ASP A 236 -19.51 30.47 -10.50
C ASP A 236 -18.37 29.50 -10.84
N THR A 237 -18.30 29.12 -12.11
CA THR A 237 -17.29 28.17 -12.62
C THR A 237 -15.86 28.69 -12.49
N ALA A 238 -15.64 30.00 -12.54
CA ALA A 238 -14.31 30.61 -12.38
C ALA A 238 -13.82 30.46 -10.93
N LEU A 239 -14.69 30.77 -9.96
CA LEU A 239 -14.40 30.55 -8.54
C LEU A 239 -14.20 29.06 -8.25
N LEU A 240 -15.08 28.19 -8.74
CA LEU A 240 -14.95 26.75 -8.57
C LEU A 240 -13.62 26.24 -9.12
N THR A 241 -13.24 26.64 -10.32
CA THR A 241 -11.96 26.21 -10.91
C THR A 241 -10.78 26.63 -10.03
N LYS A 242 -10.78 27.88 -9.55
CA LYS A 242 -9.74 28.39 -8.64
C LYS A 242 -9.69 27.61 -7.33
N VAL A 243 -10.83 27.36 -6.69
CA VAL A 243 -10.90 26.63 -5.41
C VAL A 243 -10.55 25.16 -5.59
N LEU A 244 -11.09 24.49 -6.60
CA LEU A 244 -10.83 23.06 -6.84
C LEU A 244 -9.38 22.80 -7.20
N THR A 245 -8.76 23.61 -8.07
CA THR A 245 -7.34 23.48 -8.40
C THR A 245 -6.42 23.76 -7.22
N TYR A 246 -6.88 24.52 -6.21
CA TYR A 246 -6.14 24.74 -4.96
C TYR A 246 -6.16 23.51 -4.04
N HIS A 247 -7.12 22.60 -4.22
CA HIS A 247 -7.13 21.31 -3.51
C HIS A 247 -6.29 20.23 -4.20
N VAL A 248 -5.67 20.53 -5.34
CA VAL A 248 -4.87 19.57 -6.10
C VAL A 248 -3.39 19.90 -5.96
N VAL A 249 -2.60 18.91 -5.56
CA VAL A 249 -1.14 18.96 -5.58
C VAL A 249 -0.63 18.12 -6.76
N PRO A 250 0.25 18.64 -7.63
CA PRO A 250 0.74 17.95 -8.82
C PRO A 250 1.85 16.93 -8.51
N ALA A 251 1.66 16.14 -7.45
CA ALA A 251 2.55 15.07 -7.04
C ALA A 251 1.75 14.03 -6.24
N ARG A 252 2.23 12.78 -6.19
CA ARG A 252 1.75 11.80 -5.22
C ARG A 252 2.46 12.05 -3.90
N VAL A 253 1.69 12.40 -2.88
CA VAL A 253 2.18 12.61 -1.52
C VAL A 253 1.29 11.81 -0.57
N LEU A 254 1.81 10.73 -0.02
CA LEU A 254 1.13 9.99 1.06
C LEU A 254 1.24 10.74 2.39
N LYS A 255 0.44 10.34 3.38
CA LYS A 255 0.45 10.92 4.72
C LYS A 255 1.85 10.95 5.33
N ALA A 256 2.60 9.87 5.22
CA ALA A 256 3.95 9.76 5.78
C ALA A 256 4.98 10.62 5.04
N GLU A 257 4.64 11.12 3.85
CA GLU A 257 5.51 11.89 2.96
C GLU A 257 5.11 13.38 2.93
N LEU A 258 4.07 13.78 3.66
CA LEU A 258 3.63 15.16 3.74
C LEU A 258 4.74 16.06 4.31
N PRO A 259 5.18 17.09 3.58
CA PRO A 259 6.13 18.08 4.10
C PRO A 259 5.52 18.85 5.29
N VAL A 260 6.14 18.74 6.45
CA VAL A 260 5.70 19.44 7.67
C VAL A 260 6.28 20.85 7.71
N ASN A 261 5.45 21.82 8.11
CA ASN A 261 5.76 23.25 8.26
C ASN A 261 6.44 23.87 7.03
N THR A 262 6.17 23.31 5.85
CA THR A 262 6.73 23.74 4.58
C THR A 262 5.60 24.08 3.63
N ALA A 263 5.83 25.05 2.74
CA ALA A 263 4.86 25.43 1.72
C ALA A 263 4.72 24.31 0.66
N ILE A 264 3.49 23.84 0.45
CA ILE A 264 3.14 22.84 -0.56
C ILE A 264 2.40 23.55 -1.69
N ALA A 265 3.00 23.56 -2.88
CA ALA A 265 2.42 24.19 -4.06
C ALA A 265 1.22 23.38 -4.61
N THR A 266 0.18 24.10 -5.02
CA THR A 266 -1.03 23.54 -5.62
C THR A 266 -1.05 23.77 -7.13
N VAL A 267 -1.94 23.09 -7.85
CA VAL A 267 -2.16 23.32 -9.29
C VAL A 267 -2.64 24.75 -9.58
N GLN A 268 -3.35 25.37 -8.63
CA GLN A 268 -3.78 26.76 -8.74
C GLN A 268 -2.60 27.75 -8.75
N GLY A 269 -1.44 27.35 -8.20
CA GLY A 269 -0.21 28.14 -8.12
C GLY A 269 0.10 28.70 -6.74
N GLN A 270 -0.90 28.90 -5.88
CA GLN A 270 -0.67 29.21 -4.47
C GLN A 270 -0.32 27.95 -3.67
N SER A 271 0.15 28.12 -2.44
CA SER A 271 0.55 27.04 -1.55
C SER A 271 -0.23 27.03 -0.24
N PHE A 272 -0.29 25.89 0.43
CA PHE A 272 -0.71 25.80 1.83
C PHE A 272 0.42 25.19 2.68
N THR A 273 0.25 25.18 4.00
CA THR A 273 1.20 24.50 4.91
C THR A 273 0.48 23.44 5.72
N VAL A 274 1.18 22.37 6.09
CA VAL A 274 0.66 21.31 6.99
C VAL A 274 1.55 21.24 8.21
N ASN A 275 0.97 21.25 9.42
CA ASN A 275 1.74 21.13 10.65
C ASN A 275 1.94 19.66 11.07
N ALA A 276 2.70 19.44 12.16
CA ALA A 276 3.00 18.11 12.68
C ALA A 276 1.76 17.33 13.17
N SER A 277 0.66 18.03 13.45
CA SER A 277 -0.63 17.45 13.82
C SER A 277 -1.53 17.17 12.61
N LEU A 278 -0.99 17.25 11.39
CA LEU A 278 -1.73 17.08 10.12
C LEU A 278 -2.89 18.07 9.95
N VAL A 279 -2.74 19.27 10.51
CA VAL A 279 -3.64 20.38 10.27
C VAL A 279 -3.07 21.23 9.15
N ILE A 280 -3.87 21.43 8.12
CA ILE A 280 -3.61 22.29 6.98
C ILE A 280 -3.97 23.72 7.36
N THR A 281 -3.13 24.68 6.99
CA THR A 281 -3.43 26.12 7.03
C THR A 281 -3.34 26.66 5.62
N ASP A 282 -4.44 27.23 5.12
CA ASP A 282 -4.50 27.84 3.79
C ASP A 282 -4.06 29.32 3.78
N GLN A 283 -4.12 29.96 2.60
CA GLN A 283 -3.73 31.35 2.41
C GLN A 283 -4.67 32.36 3.09
N THR A 284 -5.87 31.95 3.49
CA THR A 284 -6.82 32.76 4.25
C THR A 284 -6.67 32.59 5.76
N LEU A 285 -5.65 31.85 6.21
CA LEU A 285 -5.42 31.46 7.61
C LEU A 285 -6.52 30.54 8.17
N ARG A 286 -7.33 29.94 7.29
CA ARG A 286 -8.28 28.92 7.69
C ARG A 286 -7.54 27.61 7.89
N THR A 287 -7.92 26.90 8.95
CA THR A 287 -7.37 25.59 9.27
C THR A 287 -8.32 24.47 8.87
N SER A 288 -7.78 23.32 8.45
CA SER A 288 -8.53 22.10 8.16
C SER A 288 -7.75 20.86 8.60
N GLY A 289 -8.43 19.90 9.22
CA GLY A 289 -7.85 18.60 9.55
C GLY A 289 -8.01 17.57 8.43
N LEU A 290 -7.10 16.60 8.40
CA LEU A 290 -7.25 15.39 7.58
C LEU A 290 -8.17 14.38 8.29
N ALA A 291 -9.40 14.23 7.79
CA ALA A 291 -10.39 13.31 8.34
C ALA A 291 -10.08 11.83 8.00
N ALA A 292 -9.54 11.59 6.81
CA ALA A 292 -9.02 10.30 6.36
C ALA A 292 -7.88 10.55 5.38
N THR A 293 -6.96 9.60 5.25
CA THR A 293 -5.73 9.78 4.47
C THR A 293 -5.45 8.55 3.63
N ASP A 294 -4.64 8.74 2.59
CA ASP A 294 -4.09 7.64 1.79
C ASP A 294 -5.16 6.79 1.08
N VAL A 295 -6.18 7.43 0.50
CA VAL A 295 -7.13 6.72 -0.37
C VAL A 295 -6.52 6.61 -1.77
N PHE A 296 -6.13 5.41 -2.15
CA PHE A 296 -5.40 5.12 -3.38
C PHE A 296 -6.31 5.07 -4.59
N THR A 297 -5.77 5.55 -5.71
CA THR A 297 -6.42 5.62 -7.02
C THR A 297 -5.37 5.32 -8.09
N SER A 298 -5.80 5.01 -9.32
CA SER A 298 -4.88 4.65 -10.41
C SER A 298 -3.96 5.80 -10.84
N ASN A 299 -4.39 7.05 -10.66
CA ASN A 299 -3.66 8.25 -11.08
C ASN A 299 -3.25 9.18 -9.93
N GLY A 300 -3.40 8.75 -8.67
CA GLY A 300 -3.05 9.59 -7.53
C GLY A 300 -3.50 9.06 -6.17
N VAL A 301 -3.61 9.97 -5.21
CA VAL A 301 -4.10 9.71 -3.85
C VAL A 301 -5.09 10.79 -3.43
N ILE A 302 -6.09 10.40 -2.65
CA ILE A 302 -7.04 11.31 -2.03
C ILE A 302 -6.76 11.37 -0.52
N HIS A 303 -6.66 12.58 0.02
CA HIS A 303 -6.77 12.83 1.46
C HIS A 303 -8.05 13.59 1.73
N VAL A 304 -8.82 13.15 2.70
CA VAL A 304 -10.12 13.72 3.02
C VAL A 304 -9.92 14.88 3.99
N VAL A 305 -10.46 16.05 3.67
CA VAL A 305 -10.38 17.25 4.51
C VAL A 305 -11.75 17.59 5.11
N ASP A 306 -11.73 18.07 6.35
CA ASP A 306 -12.95 18.44 7.08
C ASP A 306 -13.48 19.86 6.75
N ARG A 307 -12.69 20.66 6.02
CA ARG A 307 -13.02 22.01 5.59
C ARG A 307 -12.50 22.26 4.18
N VAL A 308 -13.25 23.06 3.43
CA VAL A 308 -12.82 23.54 2.12
C VAL A 308 -11.66 24.54 2.30
N LEU A 309 -10.58 24.32 1.57
CA LEU A 309 -9.40 25.19 1.52
C LEU A 309 -9.62 26.32 0.52
N LEU A 310 -9.28 27.54 0.92
CA LEU A 310 -9.51 28.73 0.10
C LEU A 310 -8.19 29.36 -0.37
N PRO A 311 -8.04 29.60 -1.69
CA PRO A 311 -6.98 30.45 -2.20
C PRO A 311 -7.29 31.93 -1.90
N ARG A 312 -6.24 32.76 -1.83
CA ARG A 312 -6.37 34.22 -1.65
C ARG A 312 -6.89 34.92 -2.90
#